data_AF-A0A3D0ZWN4-F1
#
_entry.id   AF-A0A3D0ZWN4-F1
#
_cell.length_a   1.000
_cell.length_b   1.000
_cell.length_c   1.000
_cell.angle_alpha   90.00
_cell.angle_beta   90.00
_cell.angle_gamma   90.00
#
_symmetry.space_group_name_H-M   'P 1'
#
loop_
_entity.id
_entity.type
_entity.pdbx_description
1 polymer ?
#
loop_
_entity_poly.entity_id
_entity_poly.type
_entity_poly.pdbx_seq_one_letter_code
_entity_poly.pdbx_strand_id
1 'polypeptide(L)'
;MVDKNRMVKGKKLRGADKVRRIPVKVVPTKELPPKPDWIRVRIPANKKVGRIKEILRRRQLASVCEEASCPNIGECFSHGT
;
A
#
# COMPACT_ATOMS: atom_id res chain seq x y z
N MET A 1 30.16 -3.74 -4.22
CA MET A 1 28.98 -4.47 -3.67
C MET A 1 27.85 -3.46 -3.45
N VAL A 2 26.67 -3.68 -4.02
CA VAL A 2 25.54 -2.73 -3.88
C VAL A 2 24.95 -2.86 -2.48
N ASP A 3 24.93 -1.76 -1.72
CA ASP A 3 24.28 -1.69 -0.42
C ASP A 3 22.77 -1.95 -0.59
N LYS A 4 22.37 -3.18 -0.28
CA LYS A 4 20.97 -3.63 -0.40
C LYS A 4 20.07 -2.85 0.56
N ASN A 5 20.56 -2.07 1.52
CA ASN A 5 19.70 -1.29 2.41
C ASN A 5 19.41 0.13 1.92
N ARG A 6 20.08 0.60 0.87
CA ARG A 6 19.86 1.95 0.33
C ARG A 6 18.45 2.12 -0.29
N MET A 7 17.68 3.10 0.19
CA MET A 7 16.44 3.54 -0.46
C MET A 7 16.76 4.45 -1.64
N VAL A 8 16.11 4.23 -2.78
CA VAL A 8 16.19 5.12 -3.94
C VAL A 8 14.87 5.88 -4.04
N LYS A 9 14.92 7.21 -4.02
CA LYS A 9 13.71 8.06 -4.15
C LYS A 9 12.96 7.68 -5.43
N GLY A 10 11.65 7.50 -5.33
CA GLY A 10 10.79 7.08 -6.46
C GLY A 10 10.75 5.57 -6.73
N LYS A 11 11.68 4.76 -6.20
CA LYS A 11 11.65 3.30 -6.36
C LYS A 11 10.72 2.68 -5.31
N LYS A 12 9.54 2.19 -5.74
CA LYS A 12 8.61 1.48 -4.86
C LYS A 12 9.17 0.12 -4.43
N LEU A 13 9.00 -0.20 -3.15
CA LEU A 13 9.39 -1.49 -2.56
C LEU A 13 8.11 -2.21 -2.10
N ARG A 14 8.05 -3.53 -2.29
CA ARG A 14 6.88 -4.35 -1.93
C ARG A 14 7.32 -5.60 -1.15
N GLY A 15 6.43 -6.13 -0.31
CA GLY A 15 6.66 -7.37 0.44
C GLY A 15 7.99 -7.39 1.16
N ALA A 16 8.79 -8.44 0.93
CA ALA A 16 10.10 -8.64 1.53
C ALA A 16 11.08 -7.46 1.33
N ASP A 17 11.06 -6.82 0.16
CA ASP A 17 11.93 -5.66 -0.12
C ASP A 17 11.58 -4.44 0.74
N LYS A 18 10.31 -4.29 1.11
CA LYS A 18 9.85 -3.19 1.98
C LYS A 18 10.31 -3.40 3.42
N VAL A 19 10.30 -4.65 3.89
CA VAL A 19 10.62 -5.01 5.29
C VAL A 19 12.07 -5.43 5.52
N ARG A 20 12.90 -5.55 4.48
CA ARG A 20 14.30 -6.04 4.56
C ARG A 20 15.15 -5.38 5.65
N ARG A 21 14.94 -4.08 5.89
CA ARG A 21 15.73 -3.24 6.79
C ARG A 21 15.35 -3.38 8.26
N ILE A 22 14.19 -3.96 8.56
CA ILE A 22 13.70 -4.08 9.93
C ILE A 22 14.68 -4.98 10.70
N PRO A 23 15.15 -4.56 11.90
CA PRO A 23 16.06 -5.36 12.73
C PRO A 23 15.46 -6.73 13.08
N VAL A 24 14.15 -6.74 13.34
CA VAL A 24 13.36 -7.95 13.54
C VAL A 24 12.99 -8.57 12.18
N LYS A 25 13.39 -9.83 11.95
CA LYS A 25 13.09 -10.53 10.71
C LYS A 25 11.65 -11.05 10.71
N VAL A 26 10.89 -10.65 9.70
CA VAL A 26 9.54 -11.17 9.45
C VAL A 26 9.66 -12.55 8.83
N VAL A 27 9.25 -13.59 9.56
CA VAL A 27 9.15 -14.95 9.02
C VAL A 27 7.88 -15.02 8.15
N PRO A 28 7.98 -15.37 6.86
CA PRO A 28 6.81 -15.44 6.00
C PRO A 28 5.91 -16.62 6.40
N THR A 29 4.62 -16.35 6.55
CA THR A 29 3.61 -17.40 6.72
C THR A 29 3.52 -18.21 5.42
N LYS A 30 3.82 -19.52 5.48
CA LYS A 30 3.81 -20.41 4.31
C LYS A 30 2.39 -20.70 3.81
N GLU A 31 1.45 -20.85 4.74
CA GLU A 31 0.06 -21.16 4.45
C GLU A 31 -0.83 -19.99 4.89
N LEU A 32 -1.43 -19.30 3.91
CA LEU A 32 -2.34 -18.20 4.18
C LEU A 32 -3.77 -18.72 4.26
N PRO A 33 -4.41 -18.72 5.45
CA PRO A 33 -5.83 -19.02 5.52
C PRO A 33 -6.63 -17.95 4.75
N PRO A 34 -7.78 -18.31 4.18
CA PRO A 34 -8.65 -17.34 3.53
C PRO A 34 -9.10 -16.28 4.54
N LYS A 35 -9.21 -15.04 4.08
CA LYS A 35 -9.80 -13.98 4.91
C LYS A 35 -11.25 -14.35 5.23
N PRO A 36 -11.71 -14.22 6.49
CA PRO A 36 -13.13 -14.38 6.84
C PRO A 36 -14.02 -13.46 5.99
N ASP A 37 -15.29 -13.84 5.80
CA ASP A 37 -16.21 -13.06 4.96
C ASP A 37 -16.43 -11.63 5.49
N TRP A 38 -16.51 -11.45 6.81
CA TRP A 38 -16.82 -10.16 7.44
C TRP A 38 -15.75 -9.07 7.22
N ILE A 39 -14.49 -9.42 6.94
CA ILE A 39 -13.40 -8.45 6.70
C ILE A 39 -13.13 -8.21 5.21
N ARG A 40 -13.79 -8.98 4.32
CA ARG A 40 -13.59 -8.83 2.87
C ARG A 40 -14.46 -7.70 2.35
N VAL A 41 -13.80 -6.68 1.80
CA VAL A 41 -14.47 -5.58 1.09
C VAL A 41 -14.37 -5.77 -0.42
N ARG A 42 -15.42 -5.39 -1.14
CA ARG A 42 -15.36 -5.21 -2.60
C ARG A 42 -14.91 -3.78 -2.86
N ILE A 43 -13.86 -3.59 -3.65
CA ILE A 43 -13.41 -2.24 -4.01
C ILE A 43 -14.28 -1.74 -5.18
N PRO A 44 -15.21 -0.78 -4.97
CA PRO A 44 -15.98 -0.23 -6.06
C PRO A 44 -15.08 0.61 -6.97
N ALA A 45 -15.29 0.54 -8.28
CA ALA A 45 -14.63 1.40 -9.26
C ALA A 45 -15.21 2.82 -9.16
N ASN A 46 -14.77 3.59 -8.15
CA ASN A 46 -15.27 4.93 -7.90
C ASN A 46 -14.41 5.98 -8.61
N LYS A 47 -15.04 6.82 -9.45
CA LYS A 47 -14.39 7.95 -10.16
C LYS A 47 -13.67 8.92 -9.20
N LYS A 48 -14.15 9.07 -7.96
CA LYS A 48 -13.52 9.95 -6.94
C LYS A 48 -12.12 9.47 -6.52
N VAL A 49 -11.91 8.16 -6.42
CA VAL A 49 -10.60 7.57 -6.09
C VAL A 49 -9.57 7.94 -7.15
N GLY A 50 -9.96 7.88 -8.43
CA GLY A 50 -9.09 8.27 -9.55
C GLY A 50 -8.65 9.74 -9.46
N ARG A 51 -9.56 10.65 -9.09
CA ARG A 51 -9.24 12.07 -8.90
C ARG A 51 -8.21 12.31 -7.81
N ILE A 52 -8.39 11.72 -6.62
CA ILE A 52 -7.45 11.90 -5.50
C ILE A 52 -6.08 11.30 -5.86
N LYS A 53 -6.04 10.11 -6.49
CA LYS A 53 -4.81 9.49 -6.97
C LYS A 53 -4.05 10.40 -7.94
N GLU A 54 -4.76 11.03 -8.86
CA GLU A 54 -4.16 11.97 -9.82
C GLU A 54 -3.54 13.19 -9.12
N ILE A 55 -4.24 13.77 -8.14
CA ILE A 55 -3.71 14.90 -7.34
C ILE A 55 -2.44 14.50 -6.60
N LEU A 56 -2.43 13.33 -5.94
CA LEU A 56 -1.25 12.82 -5.23
C LEU A 56 -0.06 12.64 -6.18
N ARG A 57 -0.28 12.10 -7.38
CA ARG A 57 0.78 11.92 -8.39
C ARG A 57 1.32 13.25 -8.90
N ARG A 58 0.45 14.19 -9.27
CA ARG A 58 0.84 15.54 -9.74
C ARG A 58 1.67 16.28 -8.71
N ARG A 59 1.35 16.12 -7.42
CA ARG A 59 2.07 16.78 -6.31
C ARG A 59 3.25 15.96 -5.77
N GLN A 60 3.56 14.81 -6.37
CA GLN A 60 4.61 13.90 -5.92
C GLN A 60 4.47 13.50 -4.43
N LEU A 61 3.23 13.36 -3.94
CA LEU A 61 2.92 13.00 -2.57
C LEU A 61 2.68 11.50 -2.43
N ALA A 62 3.07 10.96 -1.27
CA ALA A 62 2.75 9.61 -0.86
C ALA A 62 1.59 9.63 0.15
N SER A 63 0.73 8.61 0.10
CA SER A 63 -0.31 8.39 1.10
C SER A 63 -0.22 6.98 1.66
N VAL A 64 -0.50 6.84 2.97
CA VAL A 64 -0.62 5.52 3.60
C VAL A 64 -1.72 4.69 2.92
N CYS A 65 -2.79 5.33 2.47
CA CYS A 65 -3.91 4.68 1.78
C CYS A 65 -3.46 3.92 0.53
N GLU A 66 -2.58 4.51 -0.30
CA GLU A 66 -2.02 3.83 -1.48
C GLU A 66 -0.88 2.87 -1.15
N GLU A 67 0.06 3.29 -0.28
CA GLU A 67 1.30 2.54 -0.03
C GLU A 67 1.10 1.30 0.85
N ALA A 68 0.01 1.26 1.62
CA ALA A 68 -0.40 0.11 2.43
C ALA A 68 -1.46 -0.77 1.74
N SER A 69 -1.93 -0.40 0.54
CA SER A 69 -3.05 -1.09 -0.13
C SER A 69 -4.28 -1.18 0.78
N CYS A 70 -4.66 -0.04 1.36
CA CYS A 70 -5.73 0.05 2.35
C CYS A 70 -7.08 -0.42 1.75
N PRO A 71 -7.80 -1.35 2.39
CA PRO A 71 -9.11 -1.81 1.90
C PRO A 71 -10.15 -0.68 1.88
N ASN A 72 -9.99 0.34 2.72
CA ASN A 72 -10.95 1.43 2.91
C ASN A 72 -10.70 2.62 1.96
N ILE A 73 -9.74 2.52 1.03
CA ILE A 73 -9.37 3.63 0.13
C ILE A 73 -10.55 4.17 -0.67
N GLY A 74 -11.51 3.31 -1.03
CA GLY A 74 -12.72 3.70 -1.74
C GLY A 74 -13.62 4.62 -0.92
N GLU A 75 -13.75 4.32 0.37
CA GLU A 75 -14.57 5.08 1.32
C GLU A 75 -13.90 6.41 1.68
N CYS A 76 -12.66 6.38 2.18
CA CYS A 76 -11.93 7.57 2.61
C CYS A 76 -11.88 8.63 1.50
N PHE A 77 -11.41 8.26 0.31
CA PHE A 77 -11.27 9.20 -0.81
C PHE A 77 -12.63 9.67 -1.36
N SER A 78 -13.73 8.96 -1.06
CA SER A 78 -15.07 9.41 -1.45
C SER A 78 -15.64 10.47 -0.52
N HIS A 79 -15.25 10.41 0.76
CA HIS A 79 -15.59 11.39 1.79
C HIS A 79 -14.66 12.62 1.78
N GLY A 80 -13.54 12.54 1.08
CA GLY A 80 -12.56 13.63 0.99
C GLY A 80 -11.52 13.61 2.12
N THR A 81 -11.35 12.46 2.78
CA THR A 81 -10.37 12.19 3.83
C THR A 81 -9.29 11.21 3.41
#